data_AF-A0AAV2A3L6-F1
#
_entry.id   AF-A0AAV2A3L6-F1
#
_cell.length_a   1.000
_cell.length_b   1.000
_cell.length_c   1.000
_cell.angle_alpha   90.00
_cell.angle_beta   90.00
_cell.angle_gamma   90.00
#
_symmetry.space_group_name_H-M   'P 1'
#
loop_
_entity.id
_entity.type
_entity.pdbx_description
1 polymer ?
#
loop_
_entity_poly.entity_id
_entity_poly.type
_entity_poly.pdbx_seq_one_letter_code
_entity_poly.pdbx_strand_id
1 'polypeptide(L)'
;MDLNSRLKVIEDLNRYLSEKKKILSDICCDFGWTEESLKDETKVQCPHYPGHWIPESSLSNHIELCAWVKDGYLKEEMEKQPPSSTYFYQKTPSVFSLIIDKEIQANILIEKGLIEKISCRYKTDGLVLYRTIFRG
;
A
#
# COMPACT_ATOMS: atom_id res chain seq x y z
N MET A 1 38.66 35.41 -26.08
CA MET A 1 38.66 33.93 -26.16
C MET A 1 38.31 33.56 -27.59
N ASP A 2 39.19 32.86 -28.31
CA ASP A 2 38.98 32.53 -29.73
C ASP A 2 38.01 31.36 -29.92
N LEU A 3 37.53 31.16 -31.16
CA LEU A 3 36.54 30.14 -31.50
C LEU A 3 37.04 28.71 -31.24
N ASN A 4 38.31 28.42 -31.53
CA ASN A 4 38.89 27.10 -31.34
C ASN A 4 39.03 26.77 -29.85
N SER A 5 39.40 27.76 -29.04
CA SER A 5 39.39 27.64 -27.57
C SER A 5 38.00 27.33 -27.03
N ARG A 6 36.94 27.95 -27.57
CA ARG A 6 35.56 27.67 -27.16
C ARG A 6 35.12 26.26 -27.56
N LEU A 7 35.47 25.80 -28.76
CA LEU A 7 35.16 24.44 -29.22
C LEU A 7 35.86 23.38 -28.37
N LYS A 8 37.12 23.61 -28.02
CA LYS A 8 37.89 22.71 -27.16
C LYS A 8 37.26 22.55 -25.77
N VAL A 9 36.79 23.64 -25.17
CA VAL A 9 36.09 23.59 -23.87
C VAL A 9 34.80 22.76 -23.96
N ILE A 10 34.04 22.89 -25.05
CA ILE A 10 32.82 22.10 -25.26
C ILE A 10 33.15 20.61 -25.40
N GLU A 11 34.20 20.28 -26.13
CA GLU A 11 34.67 18.91 -26.31
C GLU A 11 35.15 18.29 -24.98
N ASP A 12 35.90 19.06 -24.19
CA ASP A 12 36.36 18.65 -22.86
C ASP A 12 35.18 18.39 -21.91
N LEU A 13 34.18 19.26 -21.91
CA LEU A 13 32.96 19.09 -21.10
C LEU A 13 32.15 17.87 -21.53
N ASN A 14 31.98 17.65 -22.83
CA ASN A 14 31.26 16.48 -23.35
C ASN A 14 31.97 15.19 -22.95
N ARG A 15 33.30 15.13 -23.11
CA ARG A 15 34.10 14.00 -22.68
C ARG A 15 33.95 13.73 -21.19
N TYR A 16 34.06 14.77 -20.36
CA TYR A 16 33.86 14.64 -18.92
C TYR A 16 32.47 14.09 -18.57
N LEU A 17 31.41 14.62 -19.20
CA LEU A 17 30.04 14.14 -18.98
C LEU A 17 29.87 12.68 -19.42
N SER A 18 30.45 12.28 -20.56
CA SER A 18 30.42 10.89 -21.03
C SER A 18 31.14 9.95 -20.08
N GLU A 19 32.32 10.33 -19.56
CA GLU A 19 33.06 9.54 -18.58
C GLU A 19 32.27 9.37 -17.28
N LYS A 20 31.65 10.45 -16.76
CA LYS A 20 30.82 10.36 -15.54
C LYS A 20 29.56 9.54 -15.76
N LYS A 21 28.89 9.69 -16.92
CA LYS A 21 27.72 8.88 -17.27
C LYS A 21 28.08 7.39 -17.30
N LYS A 22 29.25 7.03 -17.83
CA LYS A 22 29.72 5.65 -17.86
C LYS A 22 29.94 5.10 -16.45
N ILE A 23 30.65 5.84 -15.58
CA ILE A 23 30.88 5.42 -14.19
C ILE A 23 29.56 5.19 -13.46
N LEU A 24 28.60 6.11 -13.60
CA LEU A 24 27.28 5.95 -12.99
C LEU A 24 26.54 4.74 -13.54
N SER A 25 26.61 4.50 -14.86
CA SER A 25 26.02 3.32 -15.48
C SER A 25 26.63 2.03 -14.96
N ASP A 26 27.95 1.96 -14.83
CA ASP A 26 28.67 0.79 -14.35
C ASP A 26 28.27 0.47 -12.90
N ILE A 27 28.21 1.49 -12.04
CA ILE A 27 27.73 1.35 -10.65
C ILE A 27 26.28 0.86 -10.62
N CYS A 28 25.38 1.47 -11.41
CA CYS A 28 23.99 1.02 -11.47
C CYS A 28 23.88 -0.43 -11.94
N CYS A 29 24.68 -0.84 -12.92
CA CYS A 29 24.75 -2.22 -13.39
C CYS A 29 25.23 -3.19 -12.30
N ASP A 30 26.22 -2.82 -11.49
CA ASP A 30 26.70 -3.64 -10.37
C ASP A 30 25.59 -3.90 -9.33
N PHE A 31 24.70 -2.93 -9.13
CA PHE A 31 23.51 -3.08 -8.27
C PHE A 31 22.31 -3.73 -8.98
N GLY A 32 22.43 -4.08 -10.26
CA GLY A 32 21.32 -4.59 -11.07
C GLY A 32 20.23 -3.57 -11.36
N TRP A 33 20.52 -2.27 -11.20
CA TRP A 33 19.59 -1.19 -11.47
C TRP A 33 19.60 -0.86 -12.97
N THR A 34 18.43 -0.97 -13.60
CA THR A 34 18.20 -0.52 -14.98
C THR A 34 17.64 0.91 -14.98
N GLU A 35 17.69 1.58 -16.13
CA GLU A 35 17.08 2.91 -16.29
C GLU A 35 15.58 2.87 -15.98
N GLU A 36 14.89 1.76 -16.25
CA GLU A 36 13.49 1.56 -15.84
C GLU A 36 13.32 1.45 -14.32
N SER A 37 14.24 0.79 -13.61
CA SER A 37 14.19 0.67 -12.14
C SER A 37 14.43 2.01 -11.41
N LEU A 38 15.08 2.96 -12.10
CA LEU A 38 15.36 4.30 -11.59
C LEU A 38 14.25 5.30 -11.93
N LYS A 39 13.25 4.91 -12.72
CA LYS A 39 12.08 5.76 -12.96
C LYS A 39 11.27 5.82 -11.67
N ASP A 40 10.88 7.04 -11.29
CA ASP A 40 9.95 7.24 -10.19
C ASP A 40 8.64 6.50 -10.51
N GLU A 41 8.34 5.46 -9.72
CA GLU A 41 7.03 4.84 -9.74
C GLU A 41 5.99 5.84 -9.23
N THR A 42 4.81 5.85 -9.87
CA THR A 42 3.69 6.68 -9.44
C THR A 42 3.32 6.31 -8.01
N LYS A 43 3.45 7.29 -7.10
CA LYS A 43 3.06 7.13 -5.70
C LYS A 43 1.63 7.61 -5.51
N VAL A 44 0.83 6.76 -4.89
CA VAL A 44 -0.57 7.00 -4.57
C VAL A 44 -0.76 6.97 -3.06
N GLN A 45 -1.82 7.65 -2.61
CA GLN A 45 -2.15 7.75 -1.20
C GLN A 45 -3.03 6.57 -0.77
N CYS A 46 -2.76 5.98 0.39
CA CYS A 46 -3.59 4.90 0.93
C CYS A 46 -5.01 5.39 1.31
N PRO A 47 -6.08 4.69 0.89
CA PRO A 47 -7.45 5.03 1.29
C PRO A 47 -7.72 4.88 2.79
N HIS A 48 -6.98 4.01 3.48
CA HIS A 48 -7.18 3.73 4.91
C HIS A 48 -6.43 4.70 5.82
N TYR A 49 -5.33 5.29 5.35
CA TYR A 49 -4.50 6.23 6.08
C TYR A 49 -3.86 7.28 5.15
N PRO A 50 -4.28 8.56 5.24
CA PRO A 50 -3.78 9.63 4.38
C PRO A 50 -2.26 9.90 4.50
N GLY A 51 -1.59 9.45 5.56
CA GLY A 51 -0.14 9.65 5.68
C GLY A 51 0.71 8.65 4.90
N HIS A 52 0.12 7.61 4.29
CA HIS A 52 0.88 6.61 3.54
C HIS A 52 0.92 6.94 2.04
N TRP A 53 2.15 7.07 1.52
CA TRP A 53 2.45 7.16 0.10
C TRP A 53 3.15 5.89 -0.35
N ILE A 54 2.58 5.23 -1.36
CA ILE A 54 2.95 3.87 -1.72
C ILE A 54 2.97 3.77 -3.24
N PRO A 55 3.82 2.93 -3.83
CA PRO A 55 3.77 2.71 -5.27
C PRO A 55 2.43 2.12 -5.71
N GLU A 56 1.89 2.64 -6.81
CA GLU A 56 0.62 2.22 -7.40
C GLU A 56 0.60 0.71 -7.69
N SER A 57 1.72 0.15 -8.13
CA SER A 57 1.94 -1.27 -8.39
C SER A 57 1.64 -2.17 -7.17
N SER A 58 1.83 -1.65 -5.96
CA SER A 58 1.69 -2.38 -4.70
C SER A 58 0.45 -2.00 -3.89
N LEU A 59 -0.38 -1.07 -4.41
CA LEU A 59 -1.54 -0.54 -3.69
C LEU A 59 -2.54 -1.63 -3.32
N SER A 60 -2.84 -2.57 -4.23
CA SER A 60 -3.80 -3.67 -3.99
C SER A 60 -3.42 -4.51 -2.77
N ASN A 61 -2.17 -4.99 -2.73
CA ASN A 61 -1.63 -5.77 -1.62
C ASN A 61 -1.53 -4.93 -0.34
N HIS A 62 -1.21 -3.64 -0.46
CA HIS A 62 -1.16 -2.73 0.68
C HIS A 62 -2.52 -2.54 1.33
N ILE A 63 -3.60 -2.36 0.56
CA ILE A 63 -4.94 -2.09 1.09
C ILE A 63 -5.36 -3.19 2.06
N GLU A 64 -5.18 -4.45 1.68
CA GLU A 64 -5.50 -5.59 2.53
C GLU A 64 -4.67 -5.56 3.82
N LEU A 65 -3.35 -5.52 3.71
CA LEU A 65 -2.45 -5.45 4.88
C LEU A 65 -2.76 -4.25 5.79
N CYS A 66 -3.01 -3.09 5.21
CA CYS A 66 -3.26 -1.86 5.95
C CYS A 66 -4.60 -1.91 6.70
N ALA A 67 -5.62 -2.56 6.14
CA ALA A 67 -6.87 -2.80 6.83
C ALA A 67 -6.67 -3.69 8.08
N TRP A 68 -5.88 -4.75 7.96
CA TRP A 68 -5.56 -5.66 9.07
C TRP A 68 -4.79 -4.96 10.19
N VAL A 69 -3.74 -4.22 9.83
CA VAL A 69 -2.93 -3.46 10.81
C VAL A 69 -3.77 -2.37 11.49
N LYS A 70 -4.69 -1.73 10.76
CA LYS A 70 -5.63 -0.75 11.32
C LYS A 70 -6.59 -1.38 12.33
N ASP A 71 -6.99 -2.62 12.11
CA ASP A 71 -7.84 -3.40 13.03
C ASP A 71 -7.03 -4.00 14.20
N GLY A 72 -5.70 -3.84 14.20
CA GLY A 72 -4.80 -4.24 15.29
C GLY A 72 -4.14 -5.61 15.11
N TYR A 73 -4.26 -6.22 13.93
CA TYR A 73 -3.64 -7.49 13.60
C TYR A 73 -2.20 -7.31 13.09
N LEU A 74 -1.37 -8.31 13.36
CA LEU A 74 -0.01 -8.39 12.86
C LEU A 74 0.02 -8.99 11.44
N LYS A 75 1.07 -8.67 10.68
CA LYS A 75 1.23 -9.18 9.31
C LYS A 75 1.35 -10.70 9.28
N GLU A 76 2.04 -11.27 10.27
CA GLU A 76 2.24 -12.71 10.41
C GLU A 76 0.92 -13.47 10.67
N GLU A 77 -0.08 -12.79 11.24
CA GLU A 77 -1.40 -13.38 11.47
C GLU A 77 -2.21 -13.45 10.18
N MET A 78 -2.02 -12.49 9.26
CA MET A 78 -2.64 -12.50 7.94
C MET A 78 -2.09 -13.66 7.09
N GLU A 79 -0.78 -13.88 7.10
CA GLU A 79 -0.13 -14.97 6.33
C GLU A 79 -0.53 -16.37 6.83
N LYS A 80 -0.91 -16.48 8.10
CA LYS A 80 -1.38 -17.73 8.72
C LYS A 80 -2.87 -17.96 8.56
N GLN A 81 -3.61 -17.04 7.90
CA GLN A 81 -5.04 -17.22 7.72
C GLN A 81 -5.32 -18.47 6.87
N PRO A 82 -6.19 -19.37 7.35
CA PRO A 82 -6.66 -20.45 6.52
C PRO A 82 -7.40 -19.86 5.30
N PRO A 83 -7.29 -20.49 4.13
CA PRO A 83 -8.05 -20.05 2.96
C PRO A 83 -9.56 -20.07 3.26
N SER A 84 -10.32 -19.21 2.60
CA SER A 84 -11.76 -19.09 2.87
C SER A 84 -12.50 -20.40 2.55
N SER A 85 -13.66 -20.61 3.18
CA SER A 85 -14.52 -21.76 2.87
C SER A 85 -14.87 -21.84 1.38
N THR A 86 -15.01 -20.68 0.72
CA THR A 86 -15.19 -20.57 -0.73
C THR A 86 -14.08 -21.25 -1.50
N TYR A 87 -12.82 -21.15 -1.06
CA TYR A 87 -11.68 -21.84 -1.68
C TYR A 87 -11.80 -23.37 -1.55
N PHE A 88 -12.18 -23.87 -0.38
CA PHE A 88 -12.29 -25.32 -0.14
C PHE A 88 -13.42 -25.97 -0.95
N TYR A 89 -14.52 -25.26 -1.15
CA TYR A 89 -15.73 -25.81 -1.79
C TYR A 89 -15.94 -25.37 -3.25
N GLN A 90 -14.95 -24.78 -3.93
CA GLN A 90 -15.09 -24.32 -5.32
C GLN A 90 -15.58 -25.40 -6.29
N LYS A 91 -15.26 -26.68 -6.02
CA LYS A 91 -15.56 -27.82 -6.90
C LYS A 91 -16.76 -28.66 -6.44
N THR A 92 -17.46 -28.24 -5.38
CA THR A 92 -18.50 -29.05 -4.76
C THR A 92 -19.83 -28.30 -4.78
N PRO A 93 -20.72 -28.58 -5.77
CA PRO A 93 -21.98 -27.85 -5.91
C PRO A 93 -22.99 -28.12 -4.78
N SER A 94 -22.75 -29.13 -3.94
CA SER A 94 -23.61 -29.42 -2.79
C SER A 94 -23.39 -28.48 -1.61
N VAL A 95 -22.30 -27.69 -1.61
CA VAL A 95 -21.99 -26.73 -0.53
C VAL A 95 -22.13 -25.32 -1.06
N PHE A 96 -23.13 -24.60 -0.55
CA PHE A 96 -23.38 -23.22 -0.92
C PHE A 96 -22.60 -22.27 -0.01
N SER A 97 -21.65 -21.51 -0.58
CA SER A 97 -20.91 -20.47 0.14
C SER A 97 -21.72 -19.17 0.18
N LEU A 98 -22.12 -18.76 1.39
CA LEU A 98 -22.74 -17.46 1.64
C LEU A 98 -21.67 -16.42 1.95
N ILE A 99 -21.62 -15.34 1.18
CA ILE A 99 -20.82 -14.16 1.49
C ILE A 99 -21.74 -13.19 2.23
N ILE A 100 -21.45 -12.95 3.51
CA ILE A 100 -22.23 -12.04 4.35
C ILE A 100 -21.50 -10.71 4.39
N ASP A 101 -22.20 -9.63 4.03
CA ASP A 101 -21.68 -8.28 4.15
C ASP A 101 -21.44 -7.90 5.63
N LYS A 102 -20.38 -7.15 5.91
CA LYS A 102 -20.02 -6.77 7.29
C LYS A 102 -21.13 -5.99 8.00
N GLU A 103 -21.86 -5.13 7.29
CA GLU A 103 -22.97 -4.35 7.88
C GLU A 103 -24.16 -5.26 8.21
N ILE A 104 -24.50 -6.18 7.31
CA ILE A 104 -25.55 -7.18 7.54
C ILE A 104 -25.18 -8.06 8.73
N GLN A 105 -23.94 -8.54 8.78
CA GLN A 105 -23.44 -9.34 9.90
C GLN A 105 -23.54 -8.57 11.22
N ALA A 106 -23.10 -7.31 11.26
CA ALA A 106 -23.20 -6.47 12.45
C ALA A 106 -24.67 -6.29 12.88
N ASN A 107 -25.59 -6.05 11.94
CA ASN A 107 -27.01 -5.92 12.25
C ASN A 107 -27.61 -7.20 12.84
N ILE A 108 -27.27 -8.36 12.28
CA ILE A 108 -27.71 -9.67 12.81
C ILE A 108 -27.18 -9.88 14.24
N LEU A 109 -25.91 -9.56 14.48
CA LEU A 109 -25.30 -9.70 15.80
C LEU A 109 -25.93 -8.76 16.84
N ILE A 110 -26.28 -7.53 16.45
CA ILE A 110 -27.01 -6.58 17.30
C ILE A 110 -28.42 -7.10 17.59
N GLU A 111 -29.15 -7.55 16.57
CA GLU A 111 -30.51 -8.09 16.72
C GLU A 111 -30.54 -9.28 17.67
N LYS A 112 -29.50 -10.12 17.65
CA LYS A 112 -29.32 -11.26 18.55
C LYS A 112 -28.76 -10.89 19.92
N GLY A 113 -28.44 -9.62 20.18
CA GLY A 113 -27.89 -9.15 21.45
C GLY A 113 -26.49 -9.68 21.74
N LEU A 114 -25.73 -10.10 20.71
CA LEU A 114 -24.37 -10.61 20.84
C LEU A 114 -23.34 -9.48 20.85
N ILE A 115 -23.67 -8.34 20.25
CA ILE A 115 -22.86 -7.12 20.31
C ILE A 115 -23.76 -5.91 20.53
N GLU A 116 -23.27 -4.91 21.24
CA GLU A 116 -23.96 -3.64 21.42
C GLU A 116 -23.33 -2.54 20.56
N LYS A 117 -24.18 -1.76 19.89
CA LYS A 117 -23.76 -0.56 19.16
C LYS A 117 -23.64 0.61 20.14
N ILE A 118 -22.42 0.88 20.59
CA ILE A 118 -22.15 1.96 21.54
C ILE A 118 -21.66 3.19 20.77
N SER A 119 -22.39 4.30 20.91
CA SER A 119 -21.94 5.60 20.44
C SER A 119 -21.09 6.25 21.53
N CYS A 120 -19.77 6.28 21.33
CA CYS A 120 -18.85 6.90 22.26
C CYS A 120 -18.56 8.34 21.81
N ARG A 121 -18.74 9.30 22.73
CA ARG A 121 -18.30 10.68 22.57
C ARG A 121 -16.90 10.84 23.13
N TYR A 122 -15.99 11.40 22.35
CA TYR A 122 -14.69 11.85 22.85
C TYR A 122 -14.41 13.27 22.36
N LYS A 123 -13.73 14.03 23.23
CA LYS A 123 -13.26 15.38 22.95
C LYS A 123 -11.78 15.29 22.59
N THR A 124 -11.42 15.77 21.41
CA THR A 124 -10.02 15.95 21.01
C THR A 124 -9.89 17.39 20.51
N ASP A 125 -9.00 18.17 21.12
CA ASP A 125 -8.63 19.52 20.67
C ASP A 125 -9.80 20.43 20.23
N GLY A 126 -10.86 20.47 21.06
CA GLY A 126 -12.03 21.33 20.84
C GLY A 126 -13.11 20.78 19.91
N LEU A 127 -12.90 19.62 19.26
CA LEU A 127 -13.89 18.95 18.42
C LEU A 127 -14.51 17.74 19.14
N VAL A 128 -15.83 17.59 19.02
CA VAL A 128 -16.56 16.41 19.50
C VAL A 128 -16.69 15.43 18.35
N LEU A 129 -16.06 14.26 18.49
CA LEU A 129 -16.14 13.18 17.51
C LEU A 129 -17.00 12.04 18.07
N TYR A 130 -17.78 11.42 17.19
CA TYR A 130 -18.60 10.25 17.50
C TYR A 130 -18.00 9.04 16.79
N ARG A 131 -17.53 8.02 17.54
CA ARG A 131 -17.33 6.66 16.98
C ARG A 131 -18.50 5.80 17.36
N THR A 132 -18.86 4.95 16.42
CA THR A 132 -19.54 3.70 16.74
C THR A 132 -18.48 2.67 17.12
N ILE A 133 -18.61 2.07 18.29
CA ILE A 133 -17.79 0.95 18.75
C ILE A 133 -18.74 -0.21 19.03
N PHE A 134 -18.38 -1.41 18.58
CA PHE A 134 -19.08 -2.64 18.91
C PHE A 134 -18.36 -3.31 20.08
N ARG A 135 -19.08 -3.60 21.17
CA ARG A 135 -18.59 -4.39 22.30
C ARG A 135 -19.37 -5.69 22.36
N GLY A 136 -18.65 -6.79 22.57
CA GLY A 136 -19.18 -8.12 22.89
C GLY A 136 -18.73 -8.56 24.27
#